data_AF-A0A511M992-F1
#
_entry.id   AF-A0A511M992-F1
#
_cell.length_a   1.000
_cell.length_b   1.000
_cell.length_c   1.000
_cell.angle_alpha   90.00
_cell.angle_beta   90.00
_cell.angle_gamma   90.00
#
_symmetry.space_group_name_H-M   'P 1'
#
loop_
_entity.id
_entity.type
_entity.pdbx_description
1 polymer ?
#
loop_
_entity_poly.entity_id
_entity_poly.type
_entity_poly.pdbx_seq_one_letter_code
_entity_poly.pdbx_strand_id
1 'polypeptide(L)'
;MGNEAALIPQESFAQRLLAGSVKKSYDPVVDMDWDAPLDPDKLFLPAEVVSLYGTELWESLTPQQQRELSRQELANVLSVGIWFENLLNRLLLRELLADDPTSRHSHYTLVEMGDECRHMMMFGKLIDRIEARPYWPRRAGRLVIGVLPLFLRGSMTWVGALVGEEIFDAIQRRTLDDPELQPLVSRAMRIHVTEEARHIGFARDALARMVPTMSRAELAYTRLCVAIAAPLFVYLLTNRHMYTRAGLDGRAARRIATKNPDAKKALGIGAANLGVFLQKQGLIGPVGEWIWRRQGLLA
;
A
#
# COMPACT_ATOMS: atom_id res chain seq x y z
N MET A 1 0.70 21.78 -36.83
CA MET A 1 -0.55 21.99 -36.07
C MET A 1 -1.42 20.77 -36.30
N GLY A 2 -1.40 19.80 -35.37
CA GLY A 2 -2.11 18.54 -35.53
C GLY A 2 -3.22 18.42 -34.49
N ASN A 3 -4.46 18.53 -34.96
CA ASN A 3 -5.72 18.11 -34.32
C ASN A 3 -5.71 17.93 -32.79
N GLU A 4 -5.96 19.01 -32.04
CA GLU A 4 -6.60 18.90 -30.72
C GLU A 4 -8.07 18.53 -30.90
N ALA A 5 -8.34 17.31 -31.36
CA ALA A 5 -9.62 16.71 -31.04
C ALA A 5 -9.68 16.64 -29.52
N ALA A 6 -10.74 17.21 -28.92
CA ALA A 6 -10.93 17.15 -27.47
C ALA A 6 -10.84 15.69 -27.03
N LEU A 7 -9.76 15.36 -26.30
CA LEU A 7 -9.53 14.01 -25.84
C LEU A 7 -10.72 13.57 -24.99
N ILE A 8 -11.18 12.34 -25.20
CA ILE A 8 -12.14 11.73 -24.29
C ILE A 8 -11.60 11.81 -22.85
N PRO A 9 -12.45 11.97 -21.82
CA PRO A 9 -12.01 12.32 -20.46
C PRO A 9 -10.88 11.43 -19.90
N GLN A 10 -10.89 10.13 -20.20
CA GLN A 10 -9.86 9.17 -19.83
C GLN A 10 -8.47 9.52 -20.42
N GLU A 11 -8.41 9.82 -21.71
CA GLU A 11 -7.17 10.17 -22.41
C GLU A 11 -6.61 11.51 -21.91
N SER A 12 -7.48 12.47 -21.62
CA SER A 12 -7.08 13.76 -21.01
C SER A 12 -6.52 13.58 -19.60
N PHE A 13 -7.12 12.71 -18.78
CA PHE A 13 -6.63 12.41 -17.44
C PHE A 13 -5.26 11.72 -17.49
N ALA A 14 -5.12 10.67 -18.30
CA ALA A 14 -3.85 9.97 -18.51
C ALA A 14 -2.74 10.91 -19.02
N GLN A 15 -3.05 11.85 -19.92
CA GLN A 15 -2.07 12.84 -20.39
C GLN A 15 -1.48 13.69 -19.25
N ARG A 16 -2.32 14.13 -18.31
CA ARG A 16 -1.87 14.93 -17.17
C ARG A 16 -0.96 14.13 -16.24
N LEU A 17 -1.29 12.85 -16.04
CA LEU A 17 -0.47 11.96 -15.22
C LEU A 17 0.88 11.68 -15.90
N LEU A 18 0.90 11.40 -17.20
CA LEU A 18 2.14 11.24 -17.98
C LEU A 18 3.05 12.47 -17.88
N ALA A 19 2.49 13.67 -18.02
CA ALA A 19 3.25 14.91 -17.85
C ALA A 19 3.79 15.08 -16.41
N GLY A 20 3.06 14.57 -15.42
CA GLY A 20 3.50 14.52 -14.02
C GLY A 20 4.67 13.56 -13.78
N SER A 21 4.63 12.38 -14.40
CA SER A 21 5.67 11.33 -14.23
C SER A 21 7.04 11.78 -14.71
N VAL A 22 7.13 12.57 -15.79
CA VAL A 22 8.42 13.13 -16.28
C VAL A 22 9.16 13.91 -15.19
N LYS A 23 8.45 14.52 -14.24
CA LYS A 23 9.04 15.35 -13.18
C LYS A 23 9.15 14.64 -11.83
N LYS A 24 8.46 13.51 -11.66
CA LYS A 24 8.20 12.89 -10.35
C LYS A 24 8.22 11.36 -10.38
N SER A 25 8.89 10.77 -11.36
CA SER A 25 9.34 9.38 -11.31
C SER A 25 10.81 9.38 -10.91
N TYR A 26 11.16 8.61 -9.89
CA TYR A 26 12.49 8.55 -9.30
C TYR A 26 13.17 7.23 -9.63
N ASP A 27 14.49 7.25 -9.79
CA ASP A 27 15.30 6.04 -9.83
C ASP A 27 15.93 5.82 -8.45
N PRO A 28 15.51 4.80 -7.69
CA PRO A 28 16.02 4.59 -6.34
C PRO A 28 17.51 4.25 -6.30
N VAL A 29 18.14 3.89 -7.43
CA VAL A 29 19.60 3.73 -7.50
C VAL A 29 20.31 5.09 -7.44
N VAL A 30 19.68 6.13 -7.98
CA VAL A 30 20.26 7.48 -8.10
C VAL A 30 19.75 8.43 -7.01
N ASP A 31 18.46 8.34 -6.68
CA ASP A 31 17.74 9.30 -5.82
C ASP A 31 17.85 9.01 -4.32
N MET A 32 18.61 7.98 -3.94
CA MET A 32 18.85 7.55 -2.58
C MET A 32 20.33 7.37 -2.28
N ASP A 33 20.78 7.95 -1.17
CA ASP A 33 22.12 7.71 -0.62
C ASP A 33 22.10 6.44 0.24
N TRP A 34 22.32 5.29 -0.40
CA TRP A 34 22.34 3.99 0.28
C TRP A 34 23.54 3.82 1.23
N ASP A 35 24.61 4.60 1.05
CA ASP A 35 25.82 4.53 1.86
C ASP A 35 25.75 5.41 3.10
N ALA A 36 24.79 6.35 3.17
CA ALA A 36 24.52 7.17 4.34
C ALA A 36 24.40 6.31 5.62
N PRO A 37 25.07 6.68 6.73
CA PRO A 37 25.00 5.91 7.97
C PRO A 37 23.58 5.88 8.55
N LEU A 38 23.23 4.77 9.21
CA LEU A 38 22.00 4.71 10.01
C LEU A 38 22.28 5.34 11.37
N ASP A 39 21.29 6.07 11.88
CA ASP A 39 21.37 6.69 13.18
C ASP A 39 21.09 5.64 14.28
N PRO A 40 21.98 5.44 15.26
CA PRO A 40 21.78 4.43 16.29
C PRO A 40 20.59 4.73 17.22
N ASP A 41 20.14 5.97 17.33
CA ASP A 41 19.12 6.35 18.32
C ASP A 41 17.72 6.49 17.72
N LYS A 42 17.61 6.48 16.38
CA LYS A 42 16.34 6.68 15.67
C LYS A 42 15.56 5.41 15.38
N LEU A 43 14.24 5.56 15.37
CA LEU A 43 13.29 4.51 14.99
C LEU A 43 13.22 4.34 13.47
N PHE A 44 12.73 3.17 13.05
CA PHE A 44 12.48 2.85 11.64
C PHE A 44 11.03 3.10 11.21
N LEU A 45 10.13 3.28 12.18
CA LEU A 45 8.75 3.73 12.00
C LEU A 45 8.42 4.75 13.09
N PRO A 46 7.56 5.76 12.82
CA PRO A 46 7.07 6.68 13.84
C PRO A 46 6.48 5.88 14.99
N ALA A 47 6.72 6.31 16.22
CA ALA A 47 6.28 5.59 17.41
C ALA A 47 4.77 5.32 17.35
N GLU A 48 3.96 6.33 16.99
CA GLU A 48 2.50 6.23 16.90
C GLU A 48 1.98 5.31 15.79
N VAL A 49 2.84 4.89 14.87
CA VAL A 49 2.52 3.92 13.81
C VAL A 49 2.89 2.50 14.23
N VAL A 50 3.82 2.33 15.18
CA VAL A 50 4.19 1.01 15.69
C VAL A 50 3.01 0.34 16.37
N SER A 51 2.75 -0.91 16.00
CA SER A 51 1.49 -1.60 16.34
C SER A 51 1.22 -1.78 17.84
N LEU A 52 2.27 -1.74 18.68
CA LEU A 52 2.19 -1.85 20.14
C LEU A 52 2.19 -0.51 20.87
N TYR A 53 2.37 0.62 20.17
CA TYR A 53 2.44 1.94 20.78
C TYR A 53 1.26 2.23 21.72
N GLY A 54 1.53 2.87 22.86
CA GLY A 54 0.53 3.21 23.87
C GLY A 54 0.02 2.03 24.70
N THR A 55 0.58 0.82 24.54
CA THR A 55 0.23 -0.34 25.37
C THR A 55 1.22 -0.56 26.50
N GLU A 56 0.78 -1.20 27.59
CA GLU A 56 1.67 -1.59 28.71
C GLU A 56 2.89 -2.39 28.23
N LEU A 57 2.72 -3.24 27.21
CA LEU A 57 3.84 -3.99 26.62
C LEU A 57 4.86 -3.04 25.99
N TRP A 58 4.43 -2.03 25.24
CA TRP A 58 5.34 -1.03 24.65
C TRP A 58 6.03 -0.17 25.70
N GLU A 59 5.31 0.27 26.73
CA GLU A 59 5.86 1.04 27.84
C GLU A 59 6.92 0.26 28.63
N SER A 60 6.81 -1.07 28.66
CA SER A 60 7.81 -1.94 29.28
C SER A 60 9.09 -2.15 28.46
N LEU A 61 9.09 -1.79 27.16
CA LEU A 61 10.23 -1.98 26.27
C LEU A 61 11.31 -0.92 26.50
N THR A 62 12.57 -1.34 26.49
CA THR A 62 13.70 -0.39 26.43
C THR A 62 13.72 0.35 25.08
N PRO A 63 14.37 1.52 24.98
CA PRO A 63 14.52 2.23 23.71
C PRO A 63 15.11 1.34 22.59
N GLN A 64 16.06 0.47 22.92
CA GLN A 64 16.66 -0.46 21.97
C GLN A 64 15.66 -1.52 21.48
N GLN A 65 14.77 -2.00 22.36
CA GLN A 65 13.70 -2.95 22.00
C GLN A 65 12.61 -2.27 21.16
N GLN A 66 12.25 -1.03 21.46
CA GLN A 66 11.33 -0.23 20.64
C GLN A 66 11.89 0.00 19.23
N ARG A 67 13.19 0.34 19.14
CA ARG A 67 13.90 0.47 17.85
C ARG A 67 13.90 -0.83 17.07
N GLU A 68 14.26 -1.95 17.71
CA GLU A 68 14.25 -3.26 17.05
C GLU A 68 12.84 -3.66 16.58
N LEU A 69 11.81 -3.41 17.40
CA LEU A 69 10.43 -3.66 17.00
C LEU A 69 10.05 -2.83 15.76
N SER A 70 10.34 -1.53 15.76
CA SER A 70 10.06 -0.64 14.62
C SER A 70 10.76 -1.13 13.35
N ARG A 71 11.99 -1.64 13.46
CA ARG A 71 12.77 -2.20 12.35
C ARG A 71 12.12 -3.47 11.78
N GLN A 72 11.67 -4.37 12.64
CA GLN A 72 11.01 -5.61 12.21
C GLN A 72 9.62 -5.34 11.61
N GLU A 73 8.88 -4.38 12.14
CA GLU A 73 7.60 -3.95 11.57
C GLU A 73 7.80 -3.29 10.21
N LEU A 74 8.78 -2.38 10.05
CA LEU A 74 9.13 -1.81 8.76
C LEU A 74 9.47 -2.89 7.74
N ALA A 75 10.32 -3.85 8.11
CA ALA A 75 10.70 -4.95 7.22
C ALA A 75 9.48 -5.80 6.80
N ASN A 76 8.48 -5.98 7.66
CA ASN A 76 7.23 -6.66 7.30
C ASN A 76 6.38 -5.82 6.33
N VAL A 77 6.24 -4.52 6.60
CA VAL A 77 5.53 -3.57 5.71
C VAL A 77 6.15 -3.59 4.31
N LEU A 78 7.47 -3.38 4.21
CA LEU A 78 8.21 -3.41 2.94
C LEU A 78 8.06 -4.75 2.21
N SER A 79 8.12 -5.86 2.94
CA SER A 79 7.93 -7.19 2.35
C SER A 79 6.51 -7.34 1.77
N VAL A 80 5.48 -6.90 2.49
CA VAL A 80 4.09 -6.94 2.00
C VAL A 80 3.93 -6.05 0.76
N GLY A 81 4.54 -4.85 0.75
CA GLY A 81 4.58 -3.95 -0.40
C GLY A 81 5.14 -4.64 -1.65
N ILE A 82 6.30 -5.30 -1.54
CA ILE A 82 6.91 -6.04 -2.66
C ILE A 82 5.93 -7.07 -3.28
N TRP A 83 5.23 -7.84 -2.44
CA TRP A 83 4.28 -8.85 -2.94
C TRP A 83 3.03 -8.22 -3.55
N PHE A 84 2.60 -7.08 -3.02
CA PHE A 84 1.47 -6.33 -3.53
C PHE A 84 1.77 -5.72 -4.90
N GLU A 85 2.87 -5.00 -5.04
CA GLU A 85 3.31 -4.39 -6.30
C GLU A 85 3.58 -5.44 -7.38
N ASN A 86 4.12 -6.60 -6.99
CA ASN A 86 4.25 -7.73 -7.90
C ASN A 86 2.89 -8.24 -8.40
N LEU A 87 1.90 -8.35 -7.51
CA LEU A 87 0.54 -8.74 -7.88
C LEU A 87 -0.10 -7.69 -8.79
N LEU A 88 0.06 -6.40 -8.47
CA LEU A 88 -0.48 -5.28 -9.24
C LEU A 88 0.07 -5.28 -10.67
N ASN A 89 1.39 -5.40 -10.82
CA ASN A 89 2.05 -5.52 -12.13
C ASN A 89 1.49 -6.67 -12.97
N ARG A 90 1.17 -7.82 -12.36
CA ARG A 90 0.57 -8.95 -13.08
C ARG A 90 -0.86 -8.65 -13.55
N LEU A 91 -1.61 -7.82 -12.82
CA LEU A 91 -2.93 -7.37 -13.22
C LEU A 91 -2.85 -6.34 -14.35
N LEU A 92 -2.01 -5.31 -14.19
CA LEU A 92 -1.80 -4.25 -15.20
C LEU A 92 -1.29 -4.81 -16.52
N LEU A 93 -0.29 -5.70 -16.47
CA LEU A 93 0.24 -6.36 -17.67
C LEU A 93 -0.82 -7.18 -18.42
N ARG A 94 -1.78 -7.77 -17.71
CA ARG A 94 -2.89 -8.50 -18.32
C ARG A 94 -3.89 -7.56 -18.99
N GLU A 95 -4.24 -6.44 -18.36
CA GLU A 95 -5.17 -5.45 -18.93
C GLU A 95 -4.63 -4.88 -20.25
N LEU A 96 -3.32 -4.64 -20.36
CA LEU A 96 -2.67 -4.14 -21.57
C LEU A 96 -2.90 -5.00 -22.84
N LEU A 97 -3.22 -6.29 -22.70
CA LEU A 97 -3.53 -7.15 -23.86
C LEU A 97 -4.88 -6.81 -24.51
N ALA A 98 -5.77 -6.13 -23.79
CA ALA A 98 -7.09 -5.72 -24.28
C ALA A 98 -7.15 -4.23 -24.65
N ASP A 99 -6.10 -3.45 -24.35
CA ASP A 99 -6.07 -2.01 -24.56
C ASP A 99 -5.38 -1.63 -25.89
N ASP A 100 -5.71 -0.44 -26.43
CA ASP A 100 -5.02 0.15 -27.57
C ASP A 100 -3.60 0.60 -27.15
N PRO A 101 -2.53 -0.01 -27.69
CA PRO A 101 -1.16 0.29 -27.28
C PRO A 101 -0.71 1.71 -27.64
N THR A 102 -1.48 2.44 -28.47
CA THR A 102 -1.20 3.85 -28.81
C THR A 102 -1.90 4.85 -27.87
N SER A 103 -2.80 4.36 -27.01
CA SER A 103 -3.56 5.18 -26.07
C SER A 103 -2.69 5.73 -24.94
N ARG A 104 -3.03 6.92 -24.45
CA ARG A 104 -2.36 7.50 -23.27
C ARG A 104 -2.63 6.68 -22.02
N HIS A 105 -3.79 6.03 -21.96
CA HIS A 105 -4.10 5.07 -20.90
C HIS A 105 -3.05 3.96 -20.84
N SER A 106 -2.80 3.26 -21.96
CA SER A 106 -1.79 2.20 -22.03
C SER A 106 -0.39 2.71 -21.72
N HIS A 107 -0.02 3.88 -22.23
CA HIS A 107 1.28 4.49 -21.91
C HIS A 107 1.42 4.80 -20.42
N TYR A 108 0.37 5.30 -19.77
CA TYR A 108 0.41 5.58 -18.34
C TYR A 108 0.44 4.29 -17.51
N THR A 109 -0.31 3.26 -17.89
CA THR A 109 -0.23 1.93 -17.27
C THR A 109 1.19 1.38 -17.31
N LEU A 110 1.91 1.55 -18.43
CA LEU A 110 3.33 1.15 -18.51
C LEU A 110 4.25 1.99 -17.62
N VAL A 111 3.96 3.28 -17.42
CA VAL A 111 4.69 4.14 -16.48
C VAL A 111 4.48 3.66 -15.05
N GLU A 112 3.23 3.43 -14.64
CA GLU A 112 2.87 2.89 -13.32
C GLU A 112 3.60 1.56 -13.06
N MET A 113 3.54 0.63 -14.01
CA MET A 113 4.28 -0.65 -13.90
C MET A 113 5.80 -0.46 -13.73
N GLY A 114 6.38 0.53 -14.41
CA GLY A 114 7.78 0.90 -14.26
C GLY A 114 8.11 1.47 -12.89
N ASP A 115 7.26 2.37 -12.37
CA ASP A 115 7.38 2.93 -11.02
C ASP A 115 7.27 1.81 -9.98
N GLU A 116 6.32 0.88 -10.11
CA GLU A 116 6.19 -0.29 -9.21
C GLU A 116 7.40 -1.24 -9.23
N CYS A 117 8.06 -1.39 -10.38
CA CYS A 117 9.30 -2.18 -10.43
C CYS A 117 10.44 -1.50 -9.65
N ARG A 118 10.49 -0.16 -9.68
CA ARG A 118 11.47 0.62 -8.92
C ARG A 118 11.15 0.62 -7.44
N HIS A 119 9.88 0.71 -7.05
CA HIS A 119 9.42 0.57 -5.67
C HIS A 119 9.85 -0.76 -5.06
N MET A 120 9.57 -1.89 -5.73
CA MET A 120 9.99 -3.22 -5.24
C MET A 120 11.51 -3.31 -5.05
N MET A 121 12.29 -2.76 -5.98
CA MET A 121 13.75 -2.69 -5.87
C MET A 121 14.18 -1.83 -4.68
N MET A 122 13.57 -0.66 -4.50
CA MET A 122 13.82 0.25 -3.38
C MET A 122 13.52 -0.43 -2.05
N PHE A 123 12.40 -1.13 -1.92
CA PHE A 123 12.02 -1.85 -0.71
C PHE A 123 12.98 -3.00 -0.41
N GLY A 124 13.39 -3.76 -1.43
CA GLY A 124 14.40 -4.81 -1.29
C GLY A 124 15.73 -4.27 -0.78
N LYS A 125 16.22 -3.18 -1.37
CA LYS A 125 17.44 -2.49 -0.93
C LYS A 125 17.31 -1.94 0.48
N LEU A 126 16.15 -1.38 0.84
CA LEU A 126 15.92 -0.85 2.18
C LEU A 126 15.91 -1.96 3.25
N ILE A 127 15.28 -3.10 2.97
CA ILE A 127 15.31 -4.28 3.87
C ILE A 127 16.75 -4.74 4.13
N ASP A 128 17.57 -4.83 3.08
CA ASP A 128 18.99 -5.19 3.19
C ASP A 128 19.77 -4.14 3.99
N ARG A 129 19.56 -2.85 3.68
CA ARG A 129 20.28 -1.74 4.31
C ARG A 129 20.00 -1.58 5.79
N ILE A 130 18.78 -1.91 6.25
CA ILE A 130 18.42 -1.94 7.68
C ILE A 130 18.79 -3.27 8.36
N GLU A 131 19.57 -4.13 7.68
CA GLU A 131 20.04 -5.43 8.14
C GLU A 131 18.89 -6.35 8.60
N ALA A 132 17.74 -6.24 7.95
CA ALA A 132 16.57 -7.07 8.23
C ALA A 132 16.50 -8.24 7.25
N ARG A 133 15.64 -9.22 7.58
CA ARG A 133 15.30 -10.32 6.66
C ARG A 133 13.88 -10.14 6.16
N PRO A 134 13.60 -10.35 4.86
CA PRO A 134 12.24 -10.23 4.35
C PRO A 134 11.29 -11.26 4.97
N TYR A 135 10.00 -10.96 4.89
CA TYR A 135 8.90 -11.83 5.29
C TYR A 135 8.23 -12.42 4.06
N TRP A 136 8.19 -13.74 4.02
CA TRP A 136 7.64 -14.48 2.89
C TRP A 136 6.22 -14.95 3.19
N PRO A 137 5.29 -14.88 2.21
CA PRO A 137 4.02 -15.56 2.32
C PRO A 137 4.29 -17.07 2.45
N ARG A 138 3.50 -17.75 3.29
CA ARG A 138 3.57 -19.22 3.40
C ARG A 138 3.19 -19.87 2.08
N ARG A 139 3.50 -21.15 1.87
CA ARG A 139 3.20 -21.88 0.61
C ARG A 139 1.76 -21.66 0.12
N ALA A 140 0.78 -21.82 1.01
CA ALA A 140 -0.63 -21.56 0.69
C ALA A 140 -0.89 -20.09 0.30
N GLY A 141 -0.29 -19.13 1.01
CA GLY A 141 -0.40 -17.71 0.67
C GLY A 141 0.20 -17.38 -0.69
N ARG A 142 1.36 -17.97 -1.04
CA ARG A 142 1.95 -17.82 -2.38
C ARG A 142 1.07 -18.41 -3.47
N LEU A 143 0.43 -19.55 -3.21
CA LEU A 143 -0.54 -20.13 -4.14
C LEU A 143 -1.71 -19.16 -4.35
N VAL A 144 -2.29 -18.62 -3.26
CA VAL A 144 -3.38 -17.63 -3.34
C VAL A 144 -2.95 -16.42 -4.16
N ILE A 145 -1.82 -15.79 -3.84
CA ILE A 145 -1.28 -14.64 -4.61
C ILE A 145 -1.05 -15.04 -6.09
N GLY A 146 -0.59 -16.27 -6.34
CA GLY A 146 -0.39 -16.83 -7.66
C GLY A 146 -1.67 -16.91 -8.48
N VAL A 147 -2.78 -17.36 -7.88
CA VAL A 147 -4.07 -17.56 -8.59
C VAL A 147 -4.98 -16.33 -8.56
N LEU A 148 -4.73 -15.37 -7.67
CA LEU A 148 -5.60 -14.20 -7.48
C LEU A 148 -5.82 -13.39 -8.78
N PRO A 149 -4.82 -13.20 -9.66
CA PRO A 149 -5.04 -12.57 -10.97
C PRO A 149 -6.00 -13.30 -11.90
N LEU A 150 -6.40 -14.54 -11.63
CA LEU A 150 -7.42 -15.21 -12.43
C LEU A 150 -8.82 -14.69 -12.10
N PHE A 151 -9.02 -14.16 -10.89
CA PHE A 151 -10.31 -13.76 -10.34
C PHE A 151 -10.50 -12.24 -10.30
N LEU A 152 -9.42 -11.46 -10.15
CA LEU A 152 -9.47 -10.00 -10.15
C LEU A 152 -9.43 -9.47 -11.59
N ARG A 153 -10.59 -9.30 -12.25
CA ARG A 153 -10.71 -8.77 -13.63
C ARG A 153 -11.45 -7.45 -13.67
N GLY A 154 -11.16 -6.61 -14.67
CA GLY A 154 -11.89 -5.36 -14.90
C GLY A 154 -11.86 -4.45 -13.66
N SER A 155 -13.02 -4.06 -13.16
CA SER A 155 -13.14 -3.13 -12.02
C SER A 155 -12.49 -3.64 -10.72
N MET A 156 -12.35 -4.95 -10.59
CA MET A 156 -11.76 -5.60 -9.43
C MET A 156 -10.24 -5.43 -9.38
N THR A 157 -9.61 -5.29 -10.54
CA THR A 157 -8.20 -4.91 -10.66
C THR A 157 -7.96 -3.58 -9.95
N TRP A 158 -8.77 -2.58 -10.28
CA TRP A 158 -8.68 -1.23 -9.74
C TRP A 158 -9.08 -1.14 -8.26
N VAL A 159 -10.04 -1.95 -7.81
CA VAL A 159 -10.35 -2.07 -6.39
C VAL A 159 -9.21 -2.71 -5.61
N GLY A 160 -8.59 -3.76 -6.15
CA GLY A 160 -7.42 -4.41 -5.55
C GLY A 160 -6.24 -3.45 -5.42
N ALA A 161 -5.99 -2.67 -6.49
CA ALA A 161 -5.02 -1.59 -6.54
C ALA A 161 -5.31 -0.56 -5.43
N LEU A 162 -6.48 0.11 -5.48
CA LEU A 162 -6.85 1.18 -4.56
C LEU A 162 -6.83 0.78 -3.08
N VAL A 163 -7.30 -0.41 -2.74
CA VAL A 163 -7.33 -0.84 -1.33
C VAL A 163 -5.93 -1.09 -0.80
N GLY A 164 -5.03 -1.65 -1.61
CA GLY A 164 -3.64 -1.84 -1.19
C GLY A 164 -2.88 -0.53 -1.13
N GLU A 165 -2.93 0.24 -2.22
CA GLU A 165 -2.23 1.51 -2.41
C GLU A 165 -2.58 2.52 -1.32
N GLU A 166 -3.87 2.81 -1.09
CA GLU A 166 -4.26 3.84 -0.13
C GLU A 166 -4.02 3.42 1.34
N ILE A 167 -4.10 2.13 1.68
CA ILE A 167 -3.77 1.66 3.04
C ILE A 167 -2.25 1.77 3.27
N PHE A 168 -1.45 1.46 2.26
CA PHE A 168 0.01 1.54 2.34
C PHE A 168 0.49 2.99 2.42
N ASP A 169 0.01 3.84 1.51
CA ASP A 169 0.27 5.28 1.46
C ASP A 169 -0.13 5.97 2.77
N ALA A 170 -1.27 5.60 3.35
CA ALA A 170 -1.72 6.12 4.64
C ALA A 170 -0.72 5.93 5.80
N ILE A 171 -0.09 4.75 5.86
CA ILE A 171 0.92 4.43 6.87
C ILE A 171 2.18 5.27 6.62
N GLN A 172 2.55 5.42 5.34
CA GLN A 172 3.76 6.13 4.92
C GLN A 172 3.66 7.65 5.05
N ARG A 173 2.48 8.27 4.86
CA ARG A 173 2.33 9.73 5.00
C ARG A 173 2.73 10.25 6.38
N ARG A 174 2.58 9.44 7.43
CA ARG A 174 3.03 9.82 8.78
C ARG A 174 4.54 9.79 8.95
N THR A 175 5.25 9.11 8.05
CA THR A 175 6.71 9.00 8.07
C THR A 175 7.43 10.13 7.34
N LEU A 176 6.70 10.97 6.60
CA LEU A 176 7.29 11.91 5.65
C LEU A 176 8.09 13.03 6.31
N ASP A 177 7.69 13.49 7.49
CA ASP A 177 8.28 14.64 8.16
C ASP A 177 8.60 14.38 9.64
N ASP A 178 8.74 13.10 10.04
CA ASP A 178 9.11 12.74 11.41
C ASP A 178 10.63 12.89 11.63
N PRO A 179 11.10 13.83 12.47
CA PRO A 179 12.52 14.03 12.74
C PRO A 179 13.15 12.84 13.48
N GLU A 180 12.35 12.00 14.14
CA GLU A 180 12.80 10.84 14.92
C GLU A 180 13.02 9.58 14.06
N LEU A 181 12.79 9.67 12.75
CA LEU A 181 13.00 8.59 11.80
C LEU A 181 14.39 8.59 11.16
N GLN A 182 14.85 7.38 10.82
CA GLN A 182 15.97 7.18 9.92
C GLN A 182 15.80 8.02 8.63
N PRO A 183 16.74 8.93 8.30
CA PRO A 183 16.62 9.78 7.12
C PRO A 183 16.44 9.00 5.82
N LEU A 184 17.14 7.87 5.69
CA LEU A 184 17.00 6.95 4.54
C LEU A 184 15.57 6.41 4.40
N VAL A 185 14.95 6.02 5.51
CA VAL A 185 13.56 5.51 5.52
C VAL A 185 12.60 6.62 5.13
N SER A 186 12.72 7.80 5.76
CA SER A 186 11.87 8.96 5.42
C SER A 186 11.98 9.34 3.94
N ARG A 187 13.20 9.33 3.37
CA ARG A 187 13.43 9.57 1.94
C ARG A 187 12.75 8.52 1.05
N ALA A 188 12.88 7.24 1.36
CA ALA A 188 12.24 6.16 0.61
C ALA A 188 10.71 6.28 0.61
N MET A 189 10.12 6.58 1.78
CA MET A 189 8.67 6.77 1.91
C MET A 189 8.20 8.02 1.16
N ARG A 190 9.01 9.09 1.13
CA ARG A 190 8.71 10.30 0.37
C ARG A 190 8.69 10.07 -1.13
N ILE A 191 9.64 9.31 -1.64
CA ILE A 191 9.66 8.89 -3.04
C ILE A 191 8.37 8.13 -3.35
N HIS A 192 8.12 7.04 -2.61
CA HIS A 192 6.96 6.17 -2.81
C HIS A 192 5.63 6.94 -2.77
N VAL A 193 5.36 7.71 -1.72
CA VAL A 193 4.10 8.48 -1.59
C VAL A 193 3.93 9.52 -2.72
N THR A 194 5.02 10.10 -3.20
CA THR A 194 4.96 11.09 -4.30
C THR A 194 4.53 10.43 -5.61
N GLU A 195 4.97 9.20 -5.84
CA GLU A 195 4.64 8.38 -7.00
C GLU A 195 3.21 7.84 -6.89
N GLU A 196 2.90 7.24 -5.74
CA GLU A 196 1.63 6.58 -5.44
C GLU A 196 0.41 7.51 -5.50
N ALA A 197 0.59 8.80 -5.19
CA ALA A 197 -0.48 9.79 -5.33
C ALA A 197 -1.05 9.85 -6.77
N ARG A 198 -0.26 9.51 -7.79
CA ARG A 198 -0.71 9.46 -9.17
C ARG A 198 -1.42 8.14 -9.49
N HIS A 199 -0.90 7.01 -9.02
CA HIS A 199 -1.51 5.68 -9.20
C HIS A 199 -2.89 5.62 -8.54
N ILE A 200 -3.02 6.11 -7.30
CA ILE A 200 -4.32 6.29 -6.62
C ILE A 200 -5.27 7.13 -7.47
N GLY A 201 -4.79 8.24 -8.04
CA GLY A 201 -5.58 9.09 -8.92
C GLY A 201 -6.09 8.35 -10.16
N PHE A 202 -5.21 7.57 -10.80
CA PHE A 202 -5.50 6.74 -11.96
C PHE A 202 -6.54 5.65 -11.66
N ALA A 203 -6.34 4.91 -10.58
CA ALA A 203 -7.26 3.85 -10.19
C ALA A 203 -8.63 4.39 -9.75
N ARG A 204 -8.69 5.55 -9.06
CA ARG A 204 -9.96 6.21 -8.72
C ARG A 204 -10.73 6.66 -9.96
N ASP A 205 -10.03 7.23 -10.93
CA ASP A 205 -10.61 7.68 -12.20
C ASP A 205 -11.15 6.51 -13.04
N ALA A 206 -10.39 5.41 -13.11
CA ALA A 206 -10.85 4.15 -13.72
C ALA A 206 -12.08 3.59 -13.02
N LEU A 207 -12.05 3.46 -11.68
CA LEU A 207 -13.17 2.89 -10.94
C LEU A 207 -14.45 3.73 -11.05
N ALA A 208 -14.33 5.06 -10.99
CA ALA A 208 -15.48 5.96 -11.12
C ALA A 208 -16.19 5.85 -12.48
N ARG A 209 -15.47 5.51 -13.56
CA ARG A 209 -16.08 5.23 -14.87
C ARG A 209 -16.74 3.86 -14.95
N MET A 210 -16.16 2.86 -14.28
CA MET A 210 -16.61 1.47 -14.38
C MET A 210 -17.81 1.17 -13.49
N VAL A 211 -17.90 1.79 -12.31
CA VAL A 211 -19.00 1.54 -11.35
C VAL A 211 -20.39 1.74 -11.96
N PRO A 212 -20.68 2.83 -12.70
CA PRO A 212 -21.99 3.03 -13.33
C PRO A 212 -22.37 1.97 -14.37
N THR A 213 -21.40 1.25 -14.93
CA THR A 213 -21.63 0.23 -15.97
C THR A 213 -21.70 -1.19 -15.42
N MET A 214 -21.50 -1.38 -14.12
CA MET A 214 -21.52 -2.71 -13.50
C MET A 214 -22.92 -3.30 -13.47
N SER A 215 -23.02 -4.60 -13.80
CA SER A 215 -24.19 -5.38 -13.43
C SER A 215 -24.34 -5.48 -11.91
N ARG A 216 -25.54 -5.84 -11.44
CA ARG A 216 -25.80 -6.04 -10.01
C ARG A 216 -24.92 -7.12 -9.40
N ALA A 217 -24.58 -8.16 -10.18
CA ALA A 217 -23.72 -9.25 -9.75
C ALA A 217 -22.26 -8.78 -9.60
N GLU A 218 -21.74 -8.05 -10.58
CA GLU A 218 -20.39 -7.47 -10.51
C GLU A 218 -20.24 -6.48 -9.36
N LEU A 219 -21.25 -5.62 -9.14
CA LEU A 219 -21.27 -4.70 -8.02
C LEU A 219 -21.25 -5.43 -6.67
N ALA A 220 -22.06 -6.48 -6.52
CA ALA A 220 -22.09 -7.30 -5.31
C ALA A 220 -20.75 -8.01 -5.06
N TYR A 221 -20.14 -8.55 -6.11
CA TYR A 221 -18.83 -9.20 -6.01
C TYR A 221 -17.73 -8.19 -5.67
N THR A 222 -17.74 -7.02 -6.30
CA THR A 222 -16.78 -5.93 -6.03
C THR A 222 -16.88 -5.48 -4.57
N ARG A 223 -18.10 -5.30 -4.04
CA ARG A 223 -18.34 -4.99 -2.62
C ARG A 223 -17.78 -6.07 -1.68
N LEU A 224 -17.91 -7.35 -2.06
CA LEU A 224 -17.32 -8.45 -1.29
C LEU A 224 -15.79 -8.39 -1.30
N CYS A 225 -15.18 -8.10 -2.45
CA CYS A 225 -13.74 -7.90 -2.55
C CYS A 225 -13.25 -6.75 -1.66
N VAL A 226 -13.92 -5.59 -1.69
CA VAL A 226 -13.63 -4.45 -0.79
C VAL A 226 -13.74 -4.86 0.68
N ALA A 227 -14.79 -5.60 1.03
CA ALA A 227 -15.02 -6.03 2.41
C ALA A 227 -13.93 -6.99 2.92
N ILE A 228 -13.34 -7.81 2.05
CA ILE A 228 -12.32 -8.81 2.42
C ILE A 228 -10.89 -8.24 2.34
N ALA A 229 -10.61 -7.41 1.34
CA ALA A 229 -9.25 -6.95 1.03
C ALA A 229 -8.63 -6.16 2.19
N ALA A 230 -9.35 -5.19 2.76
CA ALA A 230 -8.80 -4.35 3.81
C ALA A 230 -8.47 -5.11 5.12
N PRO A 231 -9.35 -5.98 5.66
CA PRO A 231 -8.99 -6.87 6.78
C PRO A 231 -7.82 -7.80 6.48
N LEU A 232 -7.69 -8.26 5.24
CA LEU A 232 -6.57 -9.10 4.82
C LEU A 232 -5.25 -8.32 4.85
N PHE A 233 -5.23 -7.06 4.38
CA PHE A 233 -4.06 -6.20 4.51
C PHE A 233 -3.66 -5.98 5.97
N VAL A 234 -4.60 -5.63 6.85
CA VAL A 234 -4.34 -5.48 8.29
C VAL A 234 -3.78 -6.77 8.91
N TYR A 235 -4.30 -7.92 8.48
CA TYR A 235 -3.79 -9.23 8.91
C TYR A 235 -2.33 -9.46 8.47
N LEU A 236 -1.97 -9.09 7.24
CA LEU A 236 -0.62 -9.23 6.68
C LEU A 236 0.37 -8.28 7.36
N LEU A 237 -0.05 -7.06 7.66
CA LEU A 237 0.76 -6.05 8.36
C LEU A 237 1.01 -6.42 9.83
N THR A 238 0.12 -7.22 10.45
CA THR A 238 0.27 -7.69 11.84
C THR A 238 0.86 -9.11 11.93
N ASN A 239 1.95 -9.38 11.22
CA ASN A 239 2.58 -10.70 11.18
C ASN A 239 3.20 -11.09 12.53
N ARG A 240 2.78 -12.20 13.14
CA ARG A 240 3.32 -12.63 14.45
C ARG A 240 4.85 -12.77 14.48
N HIS A 241 5.46 -13.09 13.34
CA HIS A 241 6.88 -13.38 13.26
C HIS A 241 7.74 -12.11 13.42
N MET A 242 7.18 -10.91 13.18
CA MET A 242 7.91 -9.66 13.38
C MET A 242 8.18 -9.40 14.86
N TYR A 243 7.20 -9.64 15.72
CA TYR A 243 7.37 -9.58 17.17
C TYR A 243 8.33 -10.66 17.68
N THR A 244 8.26 -11.89 17.14
CA THR A 244 9.19 -12.96 17.52
C THR A 244 10.64 -12.59 17.17
N ARG A 245 10.87 -11.99 16.00
CA ARG A 245 12.20 -11.52 15.61
C ARG A 245 12.66 -10.32 16.44
N ALA A 246 11.74 -9.50 16.93
CA ALA A 246 12.02 -8.44 17.89
C ALA A 246 12.22 -8.93 19.34
N GLY A 247 12.23 -10.24 19.59
CA GLY A 247 12.47 -10.81 20.92
C GLY A 247 11.23 -10.91 21.82
N LEU A 248 10.03 -10.69 21.29
CA LEU A 248 8.77 -10.76 22.04
C LEU A 248 8.04 -12.10 21.84
N ASP A 249 7.10 -12.45 22.73
CA ASP A 249 6.13 -13.51 22.45
C ASP A 249 5.23 -13.06 21.30
N GLY A 250 5.50 -13.58 20.10
CA GLY A 250 4.80 -13.13 18.91
C GLY A 250 3.31 -13.44 18.85
N ARG A 251 2.81 -14.44 19.60
CA ARG A 251 1.36 -14.68 19.69
C ARG A 251 0.72 -13.70 20.68
N ALA A 252 1.35 -13.45 21.81
CA ALA A 252 0.85 -12.48 22.80
C ALA A 252 0.88 -11.06 22.24
N ALA A 253 2.03 -10.62 21.72
CA ALA A 253 2.22 -9.30 21.12
C ALA A 253 1.22 -9.04 19.99
N ARG A 254 1.04 -9.99 19.07
CA ARG A 254 0.03 -9.86 18.00
C ARG A 254 -1.40 -9.69 18.54
N ARG A 255 -1.77 -10.42 19.61
CA ARG A 255 -3.10 -10.27 20.23
C ARG A 255 -3.29 -8.89 20.85
N ILE A 256 -2.24 -8.32 21.42
CA ILE A 256 -2.23 -6.95 21.95
C ILE A 256 -2.36 -5.94 20.81
N ALA A 257 -1.48 -6.00 19.81
CA ALA A 257 -1.48 -5.11 18.65
C ALA A 257 -2.82 -5.07 17.91
N THR A 258 -3.43 -6.24 17.63
CA THR A 258 -4.73 -6.30 16.94
C THR A 258 -5.91 -5.75 17.74
N LYS A 259 -5.75 -5.58 19.07
CA LYS A 259 -6.73 -4.97 19.96
C LYS A 259 -6.37 -3.54 20.37
N ASN A 260 -5.19 -3.05 19.97
CA ASN A 260 -4.69 -1.74 20.35
C ASN A 260 -5.58 -0.63 19.76
N PRO A 261 -6.24 0.20 20.59
CA PRO A 261 -7.08 1.29 20.11
C PRO A 261 -6.29 2.35 19.34
N ASP A 262 -5.03 2.62 19.70
CA ASP A 262 -4.20 3.62 19.01
C ASP A 262 -3.80 3.13 17.62
N ALA A 263 -3.41 1.86 17.49
CA ALA A 263 -3.15 1.25 16.18
C ALA A 263 -4.39 1.28 15.27
N LYS A 264 -5.59 0.99 15.83
CA LYS A 264 -6.85 1.08 15.08
C LYS A 264 -7.18 2.51 14.66
N LYS A 265 -6.97 3.48 15.55
CA LYS A 265 -7.15 4.90 15.24
C LYS A 265 -6.19 5.35 14.14
N ALA A 266 -4.93 4.94 14.22
CA ALA A 266 -3.91 5.26 13.23
C ALA A 266 -4.31 4.73 11.83
N LEU A 267 -4.76 3.48 11.78
CA LEU A 267 -5.28 2.83 10.58
C LEU A 267 -6.54 3.52 10.03
N GLY A 268 -7.50 3.89 10.88
CA GLY A 268 -8.75 4.52 10.46
C GLY A 268 -8.57 5.92 9.88
N ILE A 269 -7.67 6.71 10.48
CA ILE A 269 -7.25 8.00 9.90
C ILE A 269 -6.65 7.79 8.51
N GLY A 270 -5.83 6.74 8.38
CA GLY A 270 -5.22 6.35 7.12
C GLY A 270 -6.22 5.99 6.02
N ALA A 271 -7.15 5.09 6.35
CA ALA A 271 -8.15 4.59 5.42
C ALA A 271 -9.32 5.58 5.17
N ALA A 272 -9.34 6.75 5.81
CA ALA A 272 -10.47 7.68 5.75
C ALA A 272 -10.81 8.13 4.32
N ASN A 273 -9.80 8.54 3.55
CA ASN A 273 -10.00 9.00 2.16
C ASN A 273 -10.54 7.87 1.26
N LEU A 274 -9.97 6.67 1.40
CA LEU A 274 -10.43 5.47 0.71
C LEU A 274 -11.88 5.15 1.06
N GLY A 275 -12.20 5.16 2.36
CA GLY A 275 -13.54 4.90 2.88
C GLY A 275 -14.59 5.85 2.29
N VAL A 276 -14.30 7.17 2.30
CA VAL A 276 -15.17 8.19 1.71
C VAL A 276 -15.36 7.97 0.22
N PHE A 277 -14.29 7.70 -0.52
CA PHE A 277 -14.37 7.46 -1.96
C PHE A 277 -15.21 6.22 -2.28
N LEU A 278 -14.93 5.07 -1.63
CA LEU A 278 -15.66 3.83 -1.86
C LEU A 278 -17.12 3.92 -1.42
N GLN A 279 -17.44 4.66 -0.34
CA GLN A 279 -18.83 4.96 0.04
C GLN A 279 -19.54 5.79 -1.03
N LYS A 280 -18.89 6.85 -1.56
CA LYS A 280 -19.44 7.67 -2.64
C LYS A 280 -19.75 6.87 -3.90
N GLN A 281 -18.90 5.89 -4.23
CA GLN A 281 -19.12 4.97 -5.35
C GLN A 281 -20.11 3.83 -5.02
N GLY A 282 -20.65 3.76 -3.79
CA GLY A 282 -21.54 2.70 -3.36
C GLY A 282 -20.85 1.33 -3.29
N LEU A 283 -19.54 1.27 -3.11
CA LEU A 283 -18.75 0.03 -3.03
C LEU A 283 -18.54 -0.48 -1.59
N ILE A 284 -18.93 0.31 -0.60
CA ILE A 284 -19.07 -0.15 0.79
C ILE A 284 -20.55 -0.42 1.05
N GLY A 285 -20.93 -1.70 1.04
CA GLY A 285 -22.26 -2.15 1.49
C GLY A 285 -22.32 -2.37 3.01
N PRO A 286 -23.50 -2.69 3.58
CA PRO A 286 -23.68 -2.82 5.04
C PRO A 286 -22.74 -3.83 5.71
N VAL A 287 -22.48 -4.96 5.04
CA VAL A 287 -21.54 -5.99 5.53
C VAL A 287 -20.10 -5.45 5.52
N GLY A 288 -19.70 -4.78 4.43
CA GLY A 288 -18.37 -4.17 4.32
C GLY A 288 -18.16 -3.09 5.38
N GLU A 289 -19.16 -2.24 5.60
CA GLU A 289 -19.12 -1.21 6.64
C GLU A 289 -18.92 -1.82 8.03
N TRP A 290 -19.70 -2.85 8.38
CA TRP A 290 -19.54 -3.54 9.66
C TRP A 290 -18.14 -4.14 9.83
N ILE A 291 -17.62 -4.80 8.79
CA ILE A 291 -16.28 -5.39 8.81
C ILE A 291 -15.21 -4.30 8.99
N TRP A 292 -15.31 -3.21 8.23
CA TRP A 292 -14.33 -2.14 8.24
C TRP A 292 -14.32 -1.40 9.60
N ARG A 293 -15.50 -1.08 10.17
CA ARG A 293 -15.61 -0.52 11.52
C ARG A 293 -14.96 -1.42 12.57
N ARG A 294 -15.21 -2.74 12.51
CA ARG A 294 -14.63 -3.71 13.45
C ARG A 294 -13.10 -3.74 13.40
N GLN A 295 -12.52 -3.55 12.21
CA GLN A 295 -11.07 -3.49 11.99
C GLN A 295 -10.47 -2.10 12.23
N GLY A 296 -11.29 -1.07 12.50
CA GLY A 296 -10.83 0.31 12.70
C GLY A 296 -10.54 1.07 11.41
N LEU A 297 -11.02 0.61 10.26
CA LEU A 297 -10.82 1.26 8.95
C LEU A 297 -11.87 2.35 8.66
N LEU A 298 -12.97 2.37 9.41
CA LEU A 298 -14.00 3.41 9.38
C LEU A 298 -14.29 3.85 10.80
N ALA A 299 -14.53 5.15 10.97
CA ALA A 299 -15.03 5.77 12.20
C ALA A 299 -16.48 5.40 12.43
#